data_AF-A0A6I9Y753-F1
#
_entry.id   AF-A0A6I9Y753-F1
#
_cell.length_a   1.000
_cell.length_b   1.000
_cell.length_c   1.000
_cell.angle_alpha   90.00
_cell.angle_beta   90.00
_cell.angle_gamma   90.00
#
_symmetry.space_group_name_H-M   'P 1'
#
loop_
_entity.id
_entity.type
_entity.pdbx_description
1 polymer ?
#
loop_
_entity_poly.entity_id
_entity_poly.type
_entity_poly.pdbx_seq_one_letter_code
_entity_poly.pdbx_strand_id
1 'polypeptide(L)' 'MTEAVKTYQWQCIECKSCSLCGTSENDDQLLFCDDCDRGYHMYCLNPPVSEPPEGSWSCHLCQELLQERASAFCYQP' A
#
# COMPACT_ATOMS: atom_id res chain seq x y z
N MET A 1 -4.22 -9.13 -11.53
CA MET A 1 -5.05 -8.40 -10.56
C MET A 1 -4.81 -9.05 -9.21
N THR A 2 -4.34 -8.30 -8.23
CA THR A 2 -3.97 -8.80 -6.91
C THR A 2 -5.20 -9.29 -6.15
N GLU A 3 -5.18 -10.51 -5.61
CA GLU A 3 -6.31 -11.07 -4.84
C GLU A 3 -6.69 -10.20 -3.64
N ALA A 4 -5.74 -9.39 -3.15
CA ALA A 4 -5.92 -8.44 -2.06
C ALA A 4 -7.06 -7.43 -2.32
N VAL A 5 -7.30 -7.00 -3.56
CA VAL A 5 -8.35 -6.00 -3.88
C VAL A 5 -9.77 -6.50 -3.54
N LYS A 6 -9.96 -7.82 -3.42
CA LYS A 6 -11.24 -8.43 -3.03
C LYS A 6 -11.51 -8.35 -1.53
N THR A 7 -10.50 -8.03 -0.72
CA THR A 7 -10.59 -8.06 0.75
C THR A 7 -11.01 -6.72 1.36
N TYR A 8 -11.14 -5.68 0.56
CA TYR A 8 -11.53 -4.34 1.00
C TYR A 8 -12.26 -3.57 -0.11
N GLN A 9 -12.74 -2.37 0.19
CA GLN A 9 -13.41 -1.49 -0.78
C GLN A 9 -12.39 -0.90 -1.75
N TRP A 10 -12.00 -1.67 -2.76
CA TRP A 10 -11.10 -1.21 -3.81
C TRP A 10 -11.71 -0.03 -4.59
N GLN A 11 -10.87 0.95 -4.90
CA GLN A 11 -11.20 2.12 -5.72
C GLN A 11 -10.49 2.00 -7.06
N CYS A 12 -11.14 2.41 -8.15
CA CYS A 12 -10.46 2.55 -9.44
C CYS A 12 -9.39 3.67 -9.42
N ILE A 13 -8.59 3.76 -10.47
CA ILE A 13 -7.48 4.73 -10.58
C ILE A 13 -7.99 6.17 -10.36
N GLU A 14 -9.09 6.54 -11.03
CA GLU A 14 -9.68 7.89 -10.94
C GLU A 14 -10.36 8.19 -9.60
N CYS A 15 -10.68 7.17 -8.80
CA CYS A 15 -11.32 7.33 -7.50
C CYS A 15 -10.35 7.04 -6.34
N LYS A 16 -9.06 6.81 -6.63
CA LYS A 16 -8.09 6.42 -5.62
C LYS A 16 -7.87 7.55 -4.64
N SER A 17 -7.98 7.26 -3.35
CA SER A 17 -7.60 8.19 -2.29
C SER A 17 -6.51 7.60 -1.41
N CYS A 18 -5.79 8.49 -0.74
CA CYS A 18 -4.79 8.12 0.23
C CYS A 18 -5.45 7.42 1.42
N SER A 19 -4.96 6.24 1.77
CA SER A 19 -5.50 5.42 2.86
C SER A 19 -5.21 6.00 4.25
N LEU A 20 -4.37 7.05 4.34
CA LEU A 20 -3.97 7.69 5.60
C LEU A 20 -4.73 9.00 5.85
N CYS A 21 -4.85 9.88 4.86
CA CYS A 21 -5.56 11.16 5.00
C CYS A 21 -6.97 11.16 4.39
N GLY A 22 -7.31 10.16 3.57
CA GLY A 22 -8.62 10.02 2.94
C GLY A 22 -8.85 10.90 1.71
N THR A 23 -7.91 11.77 1.33
CA THR A 23 -8.06 12.68 0.18
C THR A 23 -7.48 12.07 -1.10
N SER A 24 -7.98 12.55 -2.24
CA SER A 24 -7.44 12.26 -3.58
C SER A 24 -6.73 13.48 -4.19
N GLU A 25 -6.43 14.50 -3.37
CA GLU A 25 -5.67 15.69 -3.80
C GLU A 25 -4.20 15.34 -4.01
N ASN A 26 -3.44 16.10 -4.79
CA ASN A 26 -2.00 15.83 -5.05
C ASN A 26 -1.77 14.39 -5.57
N ASP A 27 -2.50 13.99 -6.61
CA ASP A 27 -2.43 12.64 -7.19
C ASP A 27 -1.03 12.32 -7.77
N ASP A 28 -0.25 13.34 -8.13
CA ASP A 28 1.14 13.21 -8.57
C ASP A 28 2.07 12.64 -7.48
N GLN A 29 1.69 12.79 -6.21
CA GLN A 29 2.40 12.26 -5.05
C GLN A 29 1.68 11.04 -4.43
N LEU A 30 0.69 10.46 -5.11
CA LEU A 30 -0.08 9.33 -4.62
C LEU A 30 0.50 8.01 -5.16
N LEU A 31 1.20 7.26 -4.31
CA LEU A 31 1.74 5.94 -4.65
C LEU A 31 0.66 4.86 -4.58
N PHE A 32 0.71 3.92 -5.52
CA PHE A 32 -0.12 2.72 -5.50
C PHE A 32 0.74 1.53 -5.07
N CYS A 33 0.26 0.79 -4.06
CA CYS A 33 0.91 -0.43 -3.62
C CYS A 33 0.78 -1.53 -4.68
N ASP A 34 1.88 -2.16 -5.09
CA ASP A 34 1.89 -3.20 -6.12
C ASP A 34 1.17 -4.49 -5.67
N ASP A 35 1.16 -4.77 -4.36
CA ASP A 35 0.57 -5.98 -3.78
C ASP A 35 -0.92 -5.87 -3.45
N CYS A 36 -1.39 -4.67 -3.07
CA CYS A 36 -2.78 -4.49 -2.70
C CYS A 36 -3.53 -3.47 -3.52
N ASP A 37 -2.87 -2.55 -4.23
CA ASP A 37 -3.49 -1.46 -4.99
C ASP A 37 -4.11 -0.36 -4.10
N ARG A 38 -3.73 -0.26 -2.83
CA ARG A 38 -4.09 0.91 -1.98
C ARG A 38 -3.23 2.13 -2.31
N GLY A 39 -3.85 3.31 -2.26
CA GLY A 39 -3.20 4.60 -2.47
C GLY A 39 -2.61 5.18 -1.19
N TYR A 40 -1.43 5.78 -1.27
CA TYR A 40 -0.77 6.48 -0.16
C TYR A 40 0.01 7.69 -0.67
N HIS A 41 -0.23 8.87 -0.11
CA HIS A 41 0.63 10.02 -0.42
C HIS A 41 2.02 9.78 0.12
N MET A 42 3.02 10.12 -0.68
CA MET A 42 4.43 10.02 -0.32
C MET A 42 4.75 10.78 0.98
N TYR A 43 4.16 11.95 1.18
CA TYR A 43 4.29 12.77 2.39
C TYR A 43 3.44 12.29 3.58
N CYS A 44 2.42 11.46 3.35
CA CYS A 44 1.63 10.88 4.44
C CYS A 44 2.31 9.64 5.05
N LEU A 45 3.24 9.02 4.33
CA LEU A 45 4.01 7.88 4.84
C LEU A 45 4.92 8.30 6.01
N ASN A 46 5.26 7.34 6.86
CA ASN A 46 6.21 7.52 7.96
C ASN A 46 7.25 6.39 7.93
N PRO A 47 8.52 6.65 7.55
CA PRO A 47 9.04 7.96 7.13
C PRO A 47 8.45 8.45 5.80
N PRO A 48 8.35 9.77 5.57
CA PRO A 48 7.87 10.31 4.32
C PRO A 48 8.85 9.99 3.19
N VAL A 49 8.29 9.73 2.01
CA VAL A 49 9.05 9.45 0.79
C VAL A 49 9.14 10.74 -0.01
N SER A 50 10.32 11.08 -0.51
CA SER A 50 10.53 12.33 -1.25
C SER A 50 10.36 12.16 -2.77
N GLU A 51 10.71 10.99 -3.29
CA GLU A 51 10.67 10.66 -4.72
C GLU A 51 10.05 9.28 -4.92
N PRO A 52 9.31 9.05 -6.03
CA PRO A 52 8.71 7.75 -6.28
C PRO A 52 9.79 6.65 -6.23
N PRO A 53 9.60 5.58 -5.47
CA PRO A 53 10.59 4.53 -5.32
C PRO A 53 10.89 3.85 -6.67
N GLU A 54 12.15 3.45 -6.87
CA GLU A 54 12.54 2.69 -8.05
C GLU A 54 12.01 1.25 -7.95
N GLY A 55 11.21 0.84 -8.93
CA GLY A 55 10.67 -0.53 -9.01
C GLY A 55 9.36 -0.72 -8.22
N SER A 56 9.14 -1.94 -7.73
CA SER A 56 7.92 -2.30 -6.99
C SER A 56 7.93 -1.68 -5.59
N TRP A 57 6.79 -1.13 -5.18
CA TRP A 57 6.59 -0.60 -3.84
C TRP A 57 5.39 -1.25 -3.17
N SER A 58 5.61 -1.70 -1.94
CA SER A 58 4.60 -2.33 -1.08
C SER A 58 4.30 -1.42 0.10
N CYS A 59 3.02 -1.19 0.41
CA CYS A 59 2.65 -0.40 1.58
C CYS A 59 2.93 -1.16 2.89
N HIS A 60 2.93 -0.42 4.01
CA HIS A 60 3.22 -0.99 5.33
C HIS A 60 2.30 -2.18 5.68
N LEU A 61 1.00 -2.12 5.35
CA LEU A 61 0.05 -3.21 5.61
C LEU A 61 0.45 -4.52 4.92
N CYS A 62 0.96 -4.43 3.69
CA CYS A 62 1.43 -5.60 2.95
C CYS A 62 2.73 -6.14 3.54
N GLN A 63 3.65 -5.25 3.93
CA GLN A 63 4.91 -5.64 4.58
C GLN A 63 4.66 -6.32 5.93
N GLU A 64 3.77 -5.76 6.76
CA GLU A 64 3.36 -6.33 8.06
C GLU A 64 2.73 -7.71 7.87
N LEU A 65 1.77 -7.85 6.95
CA LEU A 65 1.12 -9.14 6.66
C LEU A 65 2.13 -10.20 6.19
N LEU A 66 3.11 -9.83 5.36
CA LEU A 66 4.17 -10.75 4.92
C LEU A 66 5.06 -11.16 6.09
N GLN A 67 5.39 -10.25 6.99
CA GLN A 67 6.18 -10.54 8.18
C GLN A 67 5.43 -11.46 9.16
N GLU A 68 4.14 -11.22 9.38
CA GLU A 68 3.29 -12.09 10.21
C GLU A 68 3.20 -13.49 9.64
N ARG A 69 2.99 -13.60 8.31
CA ARG A 69 2.95 -14.90 7.62
C ARG A 69 4.29 -15.62 7.74
N ALA A 70 5.41 -14.94 7.47
CA ALA A 70 6.75 -15.51 7.61
C ALA A 70 7.01 -15.99 9.04
N SER A 71 6.62 -15.20 10.05
CA SER A 71 6.78 -15.56 11.46
C SER A 71 5.90 -16.75 11.87
N ALA A 72 4.70 -16.87 11.30
CA ALA A 72 3.82 -18.00 11.53
C ALA A 72 4.39 -19.31 10.96
N PHE A 73 5.08 -19.26 9.81
CA PHE A 73 5.76 -20.43 9.25
C PHE A 73 6.95 -20.89 10.11
N CYS A 74 7.68 -19.95 10.74
CA CYS A 74 8.79 -20.29 11.64
C CYS A 74 8.35 -20.93 12.96
N TYR A 75 7.06 -20.87 13.30
CA TYR A 75 6.47 -21.48 14.50
C TYR A 75 5.66 -22.75 14.24
N GLN A 76 5.69 -23.30 13.02
CA GLN A 76 5.07 -24.60 12.74
C GLN A 76 6.05 -25.74 13.08
N PRO A 77 5.65 -26.74 13.90
CA PRO A 77 6.48 -27.91 14.22
C PRO A 77 6.66 -28.86 13.04
#